data_AF-A0A7S1MV84-F1
#
_entry.id   AF-A0A7S1MV84-F1
#
_cell.length_a   1.000
_cell.length_b   1.000
_cell.length_c   1.000
_cell.angle_alpha   90.00
_cell.angle_beta   90.00
_cell.angle_gamma   90.00
#
_symmetry.space_group_name_H-M   'P 1'
#
loop_
_entity.id
_entity.type
_entity.pdbx_description
1 polymer ?
#
loop_
_entity_poly.entity_id
_entity_poly.type
_entity_poly.pdbx_seq_one_letter_code
_entity_poly.pdbx_strand_id
1 'polypeptide(L)'
;VMFHAKCEKDKYEQTVSLLGDVLFRRVFEKARLKHSVRNLLADISEQRREGDVMAQAILKEALYDTADSNHHACNIIRQQRFLTQALTHLEDPASDKVGADLNSLLLHLTSPPNLCIQVIADLHTLPSPKAP
;
A
#
# COMPACT_ATOMS: atom_id res chain seq x y z
N VAL A 1 -5.80 -5.12 0.86
CA VAL A 1 -5.37 -3.73 1.17
C VAL A 1 -6.59 -2.97 1.65
N MET A 2 -6.47 -2.18 2.72
CA MET A 2 -7.58 -1.37 3.26
C MET A 2 -7.14 0.10 3.30
N PHE A 3 -7.96 0.98 2.74
CA PHE A 3 -7.79 2.44 2.84
C PHE A 3 -8.81 2.96 3.82
N HIS A 4 -8.38 3.81 4.77
CA HIS A 4 -9.25 4.42 5.75
C HIS A 4 -9.04 5.94 5.77
N ALA A 5 -10.13 6.69 5.92
CA ALA A 5 -10.11 8.12 6.14
C ALA A 5 -11.17 8.48 7.20
N LYS A 6 -10.82 9.41 8.09
CA LYS A 6 -11.72 9.95 9.10
C LYS A 6 -11.77 11.46 8.95
N CYS A 7 -12.97 12.02 8.93
CA CYS A 7 -13.20 13.44 8.74
C CYS A 7 -14.37 13.92 9.60
N GLU A 8 -14.44 15.24 9.77
CA GLU A 8 -15.66 15.89 10.25
C GLU A 8 -16.74 15.81 9.16
N LYS A 9 -18.00 15.83 9.59
CA LYS A 9 -19.16 15.58 8.73
C LYS A 9 -19.25 16.55 7.54
N ASP A 10 -18.96 17.82 7.77
CA ASP A 10 -18.92 18.90 6.78
C ASP A 10 -17.82 18.70 5.73
N LYS A 11 -16.81 17.87 6.02
CA LYS A 11 -15.69 17.55 5.12
C LYS A 11 -15.84 16.20 4.42
N TYR A 12 -16.99 15.53 4.56
CA TYR A 12 -17.20 14.21 3.97
C TYR A 12 -17.00 14.21 2.46
N GLU A 13 -17.64 15.12 1.73
CA GLU A 13 -17.53 15.20 0.27
C GLU A 13 -16.09 15.47 -0.19
N GLN A 14 -15.41 16.41 0.48
CA GLN A 14 -14.01 16.73 0.21
C GLN A 14 -13.10 15.52 0.45
N THR A 15 -13.36 14.76 1.52
CA THR A 15 -12.58 13.57 1.87
C THR A 15 -12.81 12.43 0.87
N VAL A 16 -14.05 12.23 0.42
CA VAL A 16 -14.37 11.25 -0.63
C VAL A 16 -13.72 11.66 -1.96
N SER A 17 -13.75 12.95 -2.32
CA SER A 17 -13.05 13.45 -3.50
C SER A 17 -11.54 13.22 -3.40
N LEU A 18 -10.93 13.49 -2.25
CA LEU A 18 -9.51 13.26 -2.02
C LEU A 18 -9.15 11.77 -2.12
N LEU A 19 -9.99 10.88 -1.57
CA LEU A 19 -9.84 9.44 -1.78
C LEU A 19 -9.95 9.08 -3.26
N GLY A 20 -10.87 9.70 -4.00
CA GLY A 20 -10.97 9.54 -5.44
C GLY A 20 -9.68 9.93 -6.18
N ASP A 21 -9.11 11.09 -5.85
CA ASP A 21 -7.86 11.55 -6.47
C ASP A 21 -6.68 10.66 -6.08
N VAL A 22 -6.56 10.33 -4.79
CA VAL A 22 -5.51 9.45 -4.27
C VAL A 22 -5.66 8.04 -4.81
N LEU A 23 -6.86 7.55 -5.13
CA LEU A 23 -7.07 6.19 -5.58
C LEU A 23 -6.97 6.03 -7.10
N PHE A 24 -7.51 6.98 -7.86
CA PHE A 24 -7.72 6.86 -9.31
C PHE A 24 -6.91 7.87 -10.14
N ARG A 25 -6.49 9.01 -9.59
CA ARG A 25 -5.78 10.08 -10.32
C ARG A 25 -4.35 10.27 -9.82
N ARG A 26 -3.61 9.17 -9.74
CA ARG A 26 -2.27 9.15 -9.15
C ARG A 26 -1.19 9.43 -10.19
N VAL A 27 -0.12 10.09 -9.75
CA VAL A 27 1.13 10.21 -10.51
C VAL A 27 2.26 9.65 -9.66
N PHE A 28 2.88 8.58 -10.15
CA PHE A 28 4.05 7.97 -9.51
C PHE A 28 5.33 8.63 -9.98
N GLU A 29 5.73 9.69 -9.29
CA GLU A 29 6.99 10.35 -9.59
C GLU A 29 8.19 9.52 -9.13
N LYS A 30 9.11 9.24 -10.05
CA LYS A 30 10.31 8.41 -9.82
C LYS A 30 11.18 8.89 -8.66
N ALA A 31 11.35 10.21 -8.50
CA ALA A 31 12.12 10.78 -7.40
C ALA A 31 11.48 10.49 -6.04
N ARG A 32 10.15 10.61 -5.94
CA ARG A 32 9.39 10.30 -4.72
C ARG A 32 9.42 8.81 -4.41
N LEU A 33 9.27 7.95 -5.41
CA LEU A 33 9.39 6.50 -5.25
C LEU A 33 10.78 6.10 -4.71
N LYS A 34 11.86 6.67 -5.25
CA LYS A 34 13.23 6.43 -4.73
C LYS A 34 13.35 6.80 -3.26
N HIS A 35 12.83 7.96 -2.88
CA HIS A 35 12.85 8.42 -1.50
C HIS A 35 12.08 7.44 -0.59
N SER A 36 10.87 7.04 -0.97
CA SER A 36 10.08 6.06 -0.22
C SER A 36 10.79 4.70 -0.09
N VAL A 37 11.37 4.17 -1.16
CA VAL A 37 12.09 2.89 -1.11
C VAL A 37 13.32 2.95 -0.20
N ARG A 38 14.05 4.07 -0.21
CA ARG A 38 15.20 4.26 0.69
C ARG A 38 14.79 4.35 2.15
N ASN A 39 13.70 5.04 2.46
CA ASN A 39 13.16 5.09 3.83
C ASN A 39 12.76 3.68 4.29
N LEU A 40 12.05 2.91 3.45
CA LEU A 40 11.70 1.52 3.79
C LEU A 40 12.92 0.62 4.01
N LEU A 41 14.01 0.81 3.26
CA LEU A 41 15.27 0.08 3.47
C LEU A 41 15.95 0.44 4.80
N ALA A 42 15.85 1.71 5.22
CA ALA A 42 16.34 2.15 6.53
C ALA A 42 15.51 1.49 7.65
N ASP A 43 14.18 1.50 7.54
CA ASP A 43 13.26 0.90 8.52
C ASP A 43 13.53 -0.61 8.69
N ILE A 44 13.76 -1.34 7.59
CA ILE A 44 14.10 -2.79 7.65
C ILE A 44 15.39 -3.01 8.45
N SER A 45 16.38 -2.12 8.30
CA SER A 45 17.64 -2.25 9.01
C SER A 45 17.46 -2.11 10.53
N GLU A 46 16.51 -1.29 10.95
CA GLU A 46 16.09 -1.14 12.35
C GLU A 46 15.29 -2.36 12.83
N GLN A 47 14.25 -2.76 12.09
CA GLN A 47 13.41 -3.92 12.41
C GLN A 47 14.19 -5.23 12.53
N ARG A 48 15.29 -5.39 11.77
CA ARG A 48 16.17 -6.57 11.90
C ARG A 48 16.92 -6.65 13.24
N ARG A 49 16.99 -5.54 13.98
CA ARG A 49 17.58 -5.48 15.33
C ARG A 49 16.54 -5.76 16.43
N GLU A 50 15.25 -5.74 16.07
CA GLU A 50 14.16 -6.07 16.97
C GLU A 50 13.96 -7.59 17.00
N GLY A 51 14.39 -8.21 18.10
CA GLY A 51 14.44 -9.68 18.22
C GLY A 51 13.08 -10.35 18.15
N ASP A 52 12.03 -9.72 18.69
CA ASP A 52 10.65 -10.20 18.65
C ASP A 52 10.07 -10.14 17.23
N VAL A 53 10.32 -9.06 16.48
CA VAL A 53 9.94 -8.95 15.07
C VAL A 53 10.61 -10.03 14.24
N MET A 54 11.92 -10.25 14.43
CA MET A 54 12.66 -11.28 13.72
C MET A 54 12.24 -12.70 14.10
N ALA A 55 11.93 -12.97 15.38
CA ALA A 55 11.40 -14.25 15.81
C ALA A 55 10.05 -14.56 15.14
N GLN A 56 9.14 -13.57 15.09
CA GLN A 56 7.87 -13.72 14.37
C GLN A 56 8.08 -13.92 12.87
N ALA A 57 9.03 -13.21 12.26
CA ALA A 57 9.36 -13.37 10.85
C ALA A 57 9.84 -14.78 10.51
N ILE A 58 10.73 -15.36 11.33
CA ILE A 58 11.22 -16.74 11.18
C ILE A 58 10.09 -17.75 11.42
N LEU A 59 9.23 -17.52 12.41
CA LEU A 59 8.09 -18.39 12.66
C LEU A 59 7.13 -18.40 11.46
N LYS A 60 6.81 -17.23 10.91
CA LYS A 60 5.98 -17.11 9.70
C LYS A 60 6.65 -17.81 8.51
N GLU A 61 7.96 -17.72 8.40
CA GLU A 61 8.74 -18.39 7.36
C GLU A 61 8.61 -19.93 7.41
N ALA A 62 8.60 -20.49 8.61
CA ALA A 62 8.50 -21.93 8.81
C ALA A 62 7.07 -22.48 8.65
N LEU A 63 6.05 -21.64 8.94
CA LEU A 63 4.66 -22.09 9.01
C LEU A 63 3.86 -21.85 7.72
N TYR A 64 4.20 -20.84 6.93
CA TYR A 64 3.43 -20.48 5.75
C TYR A 64 4.00 -21.05 4.46
N ASP A 65 3.10 -21.49 3.58
CA ASP A 65 3.45 -21.99 2.25
C ASP A 65 4.25 -20.97 1.44
N THR A 66 5.26 -21.47 0.72
CA THR A 66 6.22 -20.60 0.02
C THR A 66 5.71 -20.07 -1.32
N ALA A 67 4.71 -20.72 -1.91
CA ALA A 67 4.15 -20.40 -3.22
C ALA A 67 2.86 -19.57 -3.13
N ASP A 68 2.04 -19.77 -2.10
CA ASP A 68 0.68 -19.20 -2.04
C ASP A 68 0.40 -18.36 -0.77
N SER A 69 1.42 -18.00 0.00
CA SER A 69 1.22 -17.17 1.20
C SER A 69 1.74 -15.75 1.05
N ASN A 70 0.85 -14.78 1.26
CA ASN A 70 1.21 -13.37 1.43
C ASN A 70 2.13 -13.16 2.64
N HIS A 71 2.00 -13.96 3.70
CA HIS A 71 2.90 -13.87 4.87
C HIS A 71 4.33 -14.26 4.51
N HIS A 72 4.50 -15.22 3.60
CA HIS A 72 5.82 -15.62 3.10
C HIS A 72 6.36 -14.59 2.09
N ALA A 73 5.53 -14.17 1.13
CA ALA A 73 5.91 -13.25 0.06
C ALA A 73 6.31 -11.86 0.60
N CYS A 74 5.59 -11.34 1.59
CA CYS A 74 5.85 -10.03 2.20
C CYS A 74 6.76 -10.09 3.45
N ASN A 75 7.42 -11.23 3.71
CA ASN A 75 8.27 -11.39 4.90
C ASN A 75 9.50 -10.46 4.83
N ILE A 76 9.88 -9.86 5.98
CA ILE A 76 11.03 -8.96 6.11
C ILE A 76 12.34 -9.59 5.61
N ILE A 77 12.46 -10.93 5.73
CA ILE A 77 13.61 -11.72 5.25
C ILE A 77 13.86 -11.48 3.75
N ARG A 78 12.80 -11.33 2.94
CA ARG A 78 12.89 -11.09 1.49
C ARG A 78 12.79 -9.62 1.12
N GLN A 79 12.15 -8.82 1.98
CA GLN A 79 11.80 -7.43 1.69
C GLN A 79 13.02 -6.58 1.36
N GLN A 80 14.16 -6.79 2.04
CA GLN A 80 15.40 -6.08 1.73
C GLN A 80 15.84 -6.32 0.28
N ARG A 81 15.91 -7.59 -0.15
CA ARG A 81 16.30 -7.95 -1.52
C ARG A 81 15.35 -7.36 -2.55
N PHE A 82 14.05 -7.47 -2.30
CA PHE A 82 13.01 -6.91 -3.17
C PHE A 82 13.16 -5.39 -3.33
N LEU A 83 13.29 -4.65 -2.23
CA LEU A 83 13.44 -3.20 -2.26
C LEU A 83 14.75 -2.74 -2.88
N THR A 84 15.85 -3.47 -2.69
CA THR A 84 17.12 -3.19 -3.39
C THR A 84 16.96 -3.34 -4.91
N GLN A 85 16.28 -4.40 -5.38
CA GLN A 85 16.00 -4.59 -6.81
C GLN A 85 15.08 -3.50 -7.36
N ALA A 86 14.04 -3.13 -6.61
CA ALA A 86 13.16 -2.02 -6.98
C ALA A 86 13.94 -0.69 -7.06
N LEU A 87 14.88 -0.44 -6.15
CA LEU A 87 15.73 0.74 -6.18
C LEU A 87 16.63 0.76 -7.42
N THR A 88 17.24 -0.38 -7.79
CA THR A 88 18.02 -0.49 -9.04
C THR A 88 17.18 -0.14 -10.26
N HIS A 89 15.95 -0.66 -10.36
CA HIS A 89 15.03 -0.32 -11.45
C HIS A 89 14.59 1.15 -11.45
N LEU A 90 14.50 1.77 -10.28
CA LEU A 90 14.22 3.21 -10.18
C LEU A 90 15.46 4.05 -10.51
N GLU A 91 16.67 3.57 -10.27
CA GLU A 91 17.91 4.31 -10.55
C GLU A 91 18.23 4.36 -12.05
N ASP A 92 17.95 3.30 -12.79
CA ASP A 92 18.04 3.28 -14.26
C ASP A 92 17.07 4.29 -14.89
N PRO A 93 17.54 5.35 -15.57
CA PRO A 93 16.69 6.35 -16.21
C PRO A 93 15.70 5.77 -17.23
N ALA A 94 16.06 4.71 -17.95
CA ALA A 94 15.25 4.12 -19.02
C ALA A 94 14.15 3.18 -18.52
N SER A 95 14.25 2.70 -17.28
CA SER A 95 13.28 1.79 -16.69
C SER A 95 12.08 2.53 -16.09
N ASP A 96 10.87 2.18 -16.55
CA ASP A 96 9.58 2.57 -15.95
C ASP A 96 8.86 1.40 -15.27
N LYS A 97 9.57 0.29 -15.07
CA LYS A 97 8.99 -0.98 -14.60
C LYS A 97 8.23 -0.83 -13.29
N VAL A 98 8.82 -0.18 -12.29
CA VAL A 98 8.21 -0.01 -10.96
C VAL A 98 6.95 0.85 -11.03
N GLY A 99 6.94 1.91 -11.85
CA GLY A 99 5.76 2.74 -12.07
C GLY A 99 4.64 1.95 -12.74
N ALA A 100 4.97 1.19 -13.79
CA ALA A 100 4.04 0.31 -14.50
C ALA A 100 3.45 -0.78 -13.57
N ASP A 101 4.27 -1.45 -12.78
CA ASP A 101 3.86 -2.50 -11.83
C ASP A 101 2.90 -1.92 -10.78
N LEU A 102 3.20 -0.74 -10.22
CA LEU A 102 2.32 -0.06 -9.26
C LEU A 102 0.99 0.36 -9.89
N ASN A 103 1.01 0.89 -11.11
CA ASN A 103 -0.22 1.23 -11.84
C ASN A 103 -1.07 -0.01 -12.11
N SER A 104 -0.45 -1.11 -12.55
CA SER A 104 -1.12 -2.40 -12.75
C SER A 104 -1.75 -2.91 -11.46
N LEU A 105 -1.01 -2.92 -10.35
CA LEU A 105 -1.53 -3.33 -9.04
C LEU A 105 -2.76 -2.51 -8.65
N LEU A 106 -2.69 -1.19 -8.82
CA LEU A 106 -3.80 -0.31 -8.46
C LEU A 106 -5.04 -0.54 -9.31
N LEU A 107 -4.90 -0.73 -10.62
CA LEU A 107 -6.01 -1.06 -11.49
C LEU A 107 -6.75 -2.32 -11.02
N HIS A 108 -6.01 -3.34 -10.58
CA HIS A 108 -6.61 -4.55 -10.01
C HIS A 108 -7.31 -4.29 -8.67
N LEU A 109 -6.70 -3.47 -7.79
CA LEU A 109 -7.26 -3.14 -6.47
C LEU A 109 -8.49 -2.21 -6.55
N THR A 110 -8.55 -1.32 -7.53
CA THR A 110 -9.63 -0.32 -7.66
C THR A 110 -10.71 -0.72 -8.67
N SER A 111 -10.61 -1.92 -9.25
CA SER A 111 -11.67 -2.49 -10.08
C SER A 111 -12.96 -2.65 -9.27
N PRO A 112 -14.14 -2.23 -9.79
CA PRO A 112 -15.41 -2.32 -9.09
C PRO A 112 -15.73 -3.67 -8.42
N PRO A 113 -15.50 -4.84 -9.05
CA PRO A 113 -15.80 -6.13 -8.41
C PRO A 113 -14.90 -6.43 -7.20
N ASN A 114 -13.74 -5.78 -7.09
CA ASN A 114 -12.77 -5.99 -6.02
C ASN A 114 -12.88 -4.92 -4.92
N LEU A 115 -13.78 -3.95 -5.07
CA LEU A 115 -13.91 -2.81 -4.18
C LEU A 115 -15.10 -3.00 -3.23
N CYS A 116 -14.82 -2.97 -1.93
CA CYS A 116 -15.83 -2.90 -0.89
C CYS A 116 -15.70 -1.57 -0.14
N ILE A 117 -16.80 -0.82 -0.03
CA ILE A 117 -16.83 0.47 0.65
C ILE A 117 -17.65 0.33 1.93
N GLN A 118 -17.02 0.63 3.06
CA GLN A 118 -17.68 0.69 4.36
C GLN A 118 -17.69 2.14 4.85
N VAL A 119 -18.88 2.66 5.17
CA VAL A 119 -19.06 3.98 5.77
C VAL A 119 -19.65 3.81 7.16
N ILE A 120 -18.97 4.38 8.16
CA ILE A 120 -19.45 4.40 9.55
C ILE A 120 -19.73 5.85 9.90
N ALA A 121 -20.99 6.26 9.82
CA ALA A 121 -21.44 7.60 10.15
C ALA A 121 -22.94 7.61 10.48
N ASP A 122 -23.41 8.66 11.15
CA ASP A 122 -24.84 8.93 11.25
C ASP A 122 -25.34 9.54 9.92
N LEU A 123 -25.79 8.65 9.03
CA LEU A 123 -26.22 8.97 7.67
C LEU A 123 -27.41 9.94 7.63
N HIS A 124 -28.26 9.97 8.67
CA HIS A 124 -29.43 10.83 8.72
C HIS A 124 -29.10 12.31 8.87
N THR A 125 -27.88 12.60 9.29
CA THR A 125 -27.44 13.97 9.48
C THR A 125 -26.90 14.58 8.19
N LEU A 126 -26.55 13.79 7.18
CA LEU A 126 -25.97 14.29 5.92
C LEU A 126 -27.00 15.11 5.11
N PRO A 127 -26.57 16.20 4.44
CA PRO A 127 -27.48 17.07 3.68
C PRO A 127 -28.12 16.39 2.45
N SER A 128 -27.51 15.32 1.92
CA SER A 128 -28.07 14.53 0.82
C SER A 128 -27.60 13.06 0.92
N PRO A 129 -28.25 12.23 1.75
CA PRO A 129 -27.89 10.83 1.85
C PRO A 129 -28.29 10.11 0.55
N LYS A 130 -27.32 9.50 -0.13
CA LYS A 130 -27.64 8.56 -1.22
C LYS A 130 -28.20 7.28 -0.59
N ALA A 131 -29.40 6.88 -1.04
CA ALA A 131 -29.98 5.60 -0.67
C ALA A 131 -29.07 4.45 -1.10
N PRO A 132 -29.05 3.32 -0.35
CA PRO A 132 -28.27 2.14 -0.69
C PRO A 132 -28.64 1.56 -2.07
#